data_AF-A0A1Y4ACB2-F1
#
_entry.id   AF-A0A1Y4ACB2-F1
#
_cell.length_a   1.000
_cell.length_b   1.000
_cell.length_c   1.000
_cell.angle_alpha   90.00
_cell.angle_beta   90.00
_cell.angle_gamma   90.00
#
_symmetry.space_group_name_H-M   'P 1'
#
loop_
_entity.id
_entity.type
_entity.pdbx_description
1 polymer ?
#
loop_
_entity_poly.entity_id
_entity_poly.type
_entity_poly.pdbx_seq_one_letter_code
_entity_poly.pdbx_strand_id
1 'polypeptide(L)'
;MNGIAFIKSKQRNWAKRNGIALTSEFAGNEYETDYLAEFNLNLFEPLSEKNAKLFGKIDKKEMKQLCSTSAACLNLFQYWQGKDVHPLLNALRLPSRNNSAKQIKNLGSKLPEAISVDTPLLYPVKLKQKFEFDAHKAIFPHPVTIDVLINAGFDFAIETQFTEPYRDIYKGLESKYIEHESFWKKLPNLRELAKEISPHNYWFRHLDVARLIKDIIVLRKAYEEPIRVVTQTMKYTVQRRFFLVYLWYDTLGRDGAAHRNEIEEFAKIAEKDFIDFRHITYQEVIAKLANDFYEGNEKYCDYMTGRYL
;
A
#
# COMPACT_ATOMS: atom_id res chain seq x y z
N MET A 1 4.06 -4.68 -26.82
CA MET A 1 2.86 -4.62 -25.98
C MET A 1 3.10 -3.55 -24.91
N ASN A 2 2.18 -2.62 -24.70
CA ASN A 2 2.27 -1.65 -23.61
C ASN A 2 1.84 -2.30 -22.28
N GLY A 3 2.19 -1.70 -21.14
CA GLY A 3 1.97 -2.27 -19.81
C GLY A 3 0.51 -2.59 -19.54
N ILE A 4 -0.41 -1.72 -19.95
CA ILE A 4 -1.85 -1.94 -19.78
C ILE A 4 -2.36 -3.16 -20.57
N ALA A 5 -1.92 -3.35 -21.81
CA ALA A 5 -2.32 -4.50 -22.61
C ALA A 5 -1.75 -5.82 -22.04
N PHE A 6 -0.54 -5.77 -21.48
CA PHE A 6 0.05 -6.92 -20.77
C PHE A 6 -0.84 -7.36 -19.60
N ILE A 7 -1.23 -6.41 -18.73
CA ILE A 7 -2.08 -6.70 -17.57
C ILE A 7 -3.44 -7.22 -18.02
N LYS A 8 -4.10 -6.55 -18.97
CA LYS A 8 -5.41 -6.97 -19.49
C LYS A 8 -5.37 -8.38 -20.07
N SER A 9 -4.35 -8.72 -20.86
CA SER A 9 -4.22 -10.05 -21.42
C SER A 9 -4.15 -11.12 -20.32
N LYS A 10 -3.33 -10.91 -19.28
CA LYS A 10 -3.27 -11.83 -18.14
C LYS A 10 -4.59 -11.95 -17.40
N GLN A 11 -5.24 -10.83 -17.08
CA GLN A 11 -6.49 -10.86 -16.31
C GLN A 11 -7.65 -11.46 -17.12
N ARG A 12 -7.74 -11.22 -18.44
CA ARG A 12 -8.73 -11.86 -19.33
C ARG A 12 -8.52 -13.37 -19.38
N ASN A 13 -7.27 -13.83 -19.46
CA ASN A 13 -6.95 -15.25 -19.42
C ASN A 13 -7.33 -15.88 -18.07
N TRP A 14 -7.09 -15.19 -16.95
CA TRP A 14 -7.56 -15.64 -15.63
C TRP A 14 -9.09 -15.76 -15.58
N ALA A 15 -9.84 -14.74 -16.02
CA ALA A 15 -11.30 -14.78 -16.03
C ALA A 15 -11.83 -15.95 -16.88
N LYS A 16 -11.27 -16.15 -18.09
CA LYS A 16 -11.62 -17.26 -18.97
C LYS A 16 -11.38 -18.64 -18.34
N ARG A 17 -10.23 -18.85 -17.70
CA ARG A 17 -9.90 -20.12 -17.01
C ARG A 17 -10.85 -20.43 -15.85
N ASN A 18 -11.42 -19.40 -15.24
CA ASN A 18 -12.37 -19.53 -14.13
C ASN A 18 -13.84 -19.46 -14.57
N GLY A 19 -14.13 -19.46 -15.88
CA GLY A 19 -15.50 -19.40 -16.39
C GLY A 19 -16.24 -18.09 -16.06
N ILE A 20 -15.51 -17.00 -15.81
CA ILE A 20 -16.08 -15.70 -15.46
C ILE A 20 -16.41 -14.93 -16.74
N ALA A 21 -17.69 -14.63 -16.93
CA ALA A 21 -18.15 -13.79 -18.04
C ALA A 21 -17.72 -12.33 -17.84
N LEU A 22 -17.28 -11.70 -18.93
CA LEU A 22 -16.88 -10.30 -18.97
C LEU A 22 -17.80 -9.50 -19.90
N THR A 23 -18.08 -8.26 -19.53
CA THR A 23 -18.68 -7.26 -20.40
C THR A 23 -17.66 -6.15 -20.65
N SER A 24 -17.42 -5.79 -21.90
CA SER A 24 -16.43 -4.76 -22.24
C SER A 24 -17.13 -3.46 -22.63
N GLU A 25 -16.68 -2.34 -22.07
CA GLU A 25 -17.14 -1.00 -22.43
C GLU A 25 -15.97 -0.17 -22.95
N PHE A 26 -16.21 0.66 -23.96
CA PHE A 26 -15.24 1.63 -24.44
C PHE A 26 -15.47 2.96 -23.73
N ALA A 27 -14.51 3.37 -22.90
CA ALA A 27 -14.50 4.72 -22.33
C ALA A 27 -13.83 5.67 -23.33
N GLY A 28 -14.61 6.19 -24.28
CA GLY A 28 -14.08 7.03 -25.36
C GLY A 28 -13.16 6.27 -26.31
N ASN A 29 -12.09 6.92 -26.79
CA ASN A 29 -11.38 6.50 -27.99
C ASN A 29 -10.16 5.60 -27.75
N GLU A 30 -9.74 5.36 -26.50
CA GLU A 30 -8.37 4.85 -26.27
C GLU A 30 -8.28 3.53 -25.51
N TYR A 31 -9.22 3.19 -24.61
CA TYR A 31 -9.11 1.96 -23.80
C TYR A 31 -10.43 1.24 -23.55
N GLU A 32 -10.51 0.00 -24.03
CA GLU A 32 -11.56 -0.96 -23.67
C GLU A 32 -11.41 -1.39 -22.21
N THR A 33 -12.46 -1.27 -21.39
CA THR A 33 -12.45 -1.70 -19.98
C THR A 33 -13.37 -2.90 -19.82
N ASP A 34 -12.84 -3.99 -19.27
CA ASP A 34 -13.63 -5.18 -18.97
C ASP A 34 -14.21 -5.10 -17.56
N TYR A 35 -15.46 -5.49 -17.45
CA TYR A 35 -16.21 -5.53 -16.20
C TYR A 35 -16.72 -6.94 -15.93
N LEU A 36 -16.70 -7.31 -14.66
CA LEU A 36 -17.41 -8.48 -14.16
C LEU A 36 -18.87 -8.13 -13.89
N ALA A 37 -19.76 -9.12 -13.90
CA ALA A 37 -21.18 -8.93 -13.56
C ALA A 37 -21.35 -8.34 -12.14
N GLU A 38 -20.56 -8.83 -11.19
CA GLU A 38 -20.53 -8.37 -9.80
C GLU A 38 -19.08 -8.18 -9.32
N PHE A 39 -18.88 -7.24 -8.38
CA PHE A 39 -17.54 -6.98 -7.85
C PHE A 39 -17.01 -8.13 -6.97
N ASN A 40 -17.90 -8.95 -6.37
CA ASN A 40 -17.48 -10.09 -5.56
C ASN A 40 -16.73 -11.16 -6.38
N LEU A 41 -17.05 -11.30 -7.67
CA LEU A 41 -16.29 -12.17 -8.58
C LEU A 41 -14.84 -11.69 -8.76
N ASN A 42 -14.57 -10.44 -8.40
CA ASN A 42 -13.26 -9.84 -8.45
C ASN A 42 -12.48 -9.99 -7.14
N LEU A 43 -13.04 -10.63 -6.11
CA LEU A 43 -12.43 -10.78 -4.81
C LEU A 43 -12.15 -12.26 -4.48
N PHE A 44 -11.11 -12.52 -3.68
CA PHE A 44 -10.81 -13.83 -3.11
C PHE A 44 -11.82 -14.16 -2.02
N GLU A 45 -11.97 -13.23 -1.07
CA GLU A 45 -12.96 -13.27 -0.01
C GLU A 45 -13.98 -12.16 -0.24
N PRO A 46 -15.28 -12.38 0.02
CA PRO A 46 -16.27 -11.32 0.01
C PRO A 46 -15.84 -10.15 0.91
N LEU A 47 -16.28 -8.94 0.56
CA LEU A 47 -15.96 -7.76 1.35
C LEU A 47 -16.54 -7.90 2.77
N SER A 48 -15.68 -7.86 3.78
CA SER A 48 -16.13 -7.95 5.18
C SER A 48 -17.08 -6.79 5.52
N GLU A 49 -18.00 -6.98 6.47
CA GLU A 49 -18.92 -5.90 6.90
C GLU A 49 -18.18 -4.64 7.34
N LYS A 50 -17.03 -4.82 8.02
CA LYS A 50 -16.15 -3.73 8.43
C LYS A 50 -15.61 -2.97 7.22
N ASN A 51 -15.05 -3.67 6.24
CA ASN A 51 -14.47 -3.05 5.06
C ASN A 51 -15.54 -2.48 4.13
N ALA A 52 -16.72 -3.08 4.06
CA ALA A 52 -17.83 -2.61 3.23
C ALA A 52 -18.28 -1.18 3.53
N LYS A 53 -18.05 -0.69 4.76
CA LYS A 53 -18.31 0.70 5.19
C LYS A 53 -17.27 1.69 4.68
N LEU A 54 -16.08 1.21 4.27
CA LEU A 54 -15.00 2.05 3.74
C LEU A 54 -15.14 2.34 2.25
N PHE A 55 -15.88 1.50 1.53
CA PHE A 55 -16.03 1.58 0.07
C PHE A 55 -17.44 2.03 -0.30
N GLY A 56 -17.52 3.19 -0.93
CA GLY A 56 -18.76 3.78 -1.40
C GLY A 56 -19.26 3.16 -2.71
N LYS A 57 -20.31 3.76 -3.27
CA LYS A 57 -20.90 3.30 -4.54
C LYS A 57 -19.90 3.37 -5.71
N ILE A 58 -19.07 4.42 -5.75
CA ILE A 58 -18.06 4.62 -6.79
C ILE A 58 -16.98 3.54 -6.69
N ASP A 59 -16.43 3.32 -5.49
CA ASP A 59 -15.42 2.27 -5.26
C ASP A 59 -15.94 0.89 -5.69
N LYS A 60 -17.18 0.55 -5.33
CA LYS A 60 -17.79 -0.74 -5.71
C LYS A 60 -17.97 -0.87 -7.22
N LYS A 61 -18.25 0.23 -7.94
CA LYS A 61 -18.28 0.24 -9.40
C LYS A 61 -16.88 0.01 -9.98
N GLU A 62 -15.86 0.65 -9.43
CA GLU A 62 -14.46 0.46 -9.83
C GLU A 62 -13.98 -0.97 -9.56
N MET A 63 -14.40 -1.59 -8.45
CA MET A 63 -14.09 -2.99 -8.15
C MET A 63 -14.72 -3.98 -9.14
N LYS A 64 -15.71 -3.58 -9.94
CA LYS A 64 -16.19 -4.41 -11.05
C LYS A 64 -15.22 -4.45 -12.23
N GLN A 65 -14.30 -3.48 -12.35
CA GLN A 65 -13.30 -3.52 -13.41
C GLN A 65 -12.36 -4.69 -13.19
N LEU A 66 -12.12 -5.47 -14.23
CA LEU A 66 -11.27 -6.65 -14.18
C LEU A 66 -9.87 -6.34 -13.63
N CYS A 67 -9.31 -5.20 -14.03
CA CYS A 67 -7.99 -4.74 -13.58
C CYS A 67 -8.09 -3.67 -12.48
N SER A 68 -8.98 -3.86 -11.50
CA SER A 68 -9.19 -2.92 -10.39
C SER A 68 -8.08 -2.99 -9.33
N THR A 69 -7.46 -1.84 -9.04
CA THR A 69 -6.48 -1.70 -7.96
C THR A 69 -7.11 -1.89 -6.58
N SER A 70 -8.31 -1.37 -6.36
CA SER A 70 -9.06 -1.62 -5.12
C SER A 70 -9.31 -3.11 -4.89
N ALA A 71 -9.63 -3.87 -5.94
CA ALA A 71 -9.76 -5.32 -5.83
C ALA A 71 -8.41 -6.01 -5.58
N ALA A 72 -7.33 -5.61 -6.26
CA ALA A 72 -5.99 -6.15 -6.02
C ALA A 72 -5.48 -5.89 -4.59
N CYS A 73 -5.70 -4.69 -4.07
CA CYS A 73 -5.42 -4.31 -2.69
C CYS A 73 -6.22 -5.17 -1.70
N LEU A 74 -7.54 -5.28 -1.88
CA LEU A 74 -8.37 -6.13 -1.01
C LEU A 74 -7.94 -7.59 -1.02
N ASN A 75 -7.67 -8.13 -2.21
CA ASN A 75 -7.23 -9.50 -2.38
C ASN A 75 -5.93 -9.76 -1.62
N LEU A 76 -4.97 -8.84 -1.69
CA LEU A 76 -3.73 -9.01 -0.94
C LEU A 76 -3.92 -8.83 0.57
N PHE A 77 -4.64 -7.80 1.02
CA PHE A 77 -4.57 -7.36 2.42
C PHE A 77 -5.74 -7.77 3.31
N GLN A 78 -6.97 -7.94 2.77
CA GLN A 78 -8.13 -8.32 3.59
C GLN A 78 -7.92 -9.71 4.20
N TYR A 79 -7.33 -10.64 3.45
CA TYR A 79 -7.06 -12.00 3.88
C TYR A 79 -6.28 -12.08 5.21
N TRP A 80 -5.42 -11.09 5.47
CA TRP A 80 -4.56 -11.03 6.66
C TRP A 80 -5.20 -10.31 7.85
N GLN A 81 -6.39 -9.72 7.70
CA GLN A 81 -7.08 -9.08 8.81
C GLN A 81 -7.53 -10.11 9.85
N GLY A 82 -7.02 -9.98 11.08
CA GLY A 82 -7.32 -10.90 12.18
C GLY A 82 -6.46 -12.17 12.21
N LYS A 83 -5.42 -12.26 11.36
CA LYS A 83 -4.43 -13.35 11.34
C LYS A 83 -3.07 -12.86 11.82
N ASP A 84 -2.14 -13.80 11.99
CA ASP A 84 -0.73 -13.46 12.07
C ASP A 84 -0.28 -12.83 10.74
N VAL A 85 0.20 -11.60 10.80
CA VAL A 85 0.66 -10.84 9.63
C VAL A 85 2.15 -11.01 9.36
N HIS A 86 2.87 -11.81 10.16
CA HIS A 86 4.29 -12.06 9.94
C HIS A 86 4.60 -12.54 8.50
N PRO A 87 3.83 -13.49 7.91
CA PRO A 87 4.03 -13.88 6.51
C PRO A 87 3.95 -12.68 5.54
N LEU A 88 2.92 -11.84 5.72
CA LEU A 88 2.72 -10.65 4.88
C LEU A 88 3.86 -9.64 5.04
N LEU A 89 4.28 -9.34 6.27
CA LEU A 89 5.40 -8.42 6.54
C LEU A 89 6.71 -8.94 5.95
N ASN A 90 6.97 -10.24 6.10
CA ASN A 90 8.15 -10.89 5.53
C ASN A 90 8.14 -10.82 4.00
N ALA A 91 6.99 -11.09 3.37
CA ALA A 91 6.81 -10.99 1.92
C ALA A 91 7.00 -9.56 1.40
N LEU A 92 6.55 -8.55 2.16
CA LEU A 92 6.77 -7.12 1.88
C LEU A 92 8.20 -6.65 2.17
N ARG A 93 9.09 -7.52 2.67
CA ARG A 93 10.45 -7.20 3.14
C ARG A 93 10.46 -6.12 4.22
N LEU A 94 9.45 -6.13 5.09
CA LEU A 94 9.30 -5.18 6.20
C LEU A 94 9.77 -5.81 7.51
N PRO A 95 10.38 -5.03 8.42
CA PRO A 95 10.78 -5.55 9.70
C PRO A 95 9.54 -5.96 10.51
N SER A 96 9.46 -7.23 10.88
CA SER A 96 8.58 -7.73 11.92
C SER A 96 9.36 -7.88 13.22
N ARG A 97 8.78 -7.49 14.35
CA ARG A 97 9.27 -7.99 15.64
C ARG A 97 8.80 -9.43 15.76
N ASN A 98 9.73 -10.38 15.73
CA ASN A 98 9.39 -11.78 15.99
C ASN A 98 8.97 -11.94 17.46
N ASN A 99 7.79 -12.52 17.67
CA ASN A 99 7.17 -12.71 18.98
C ASN A 99 7.76 -13.88 19.79
N SER A 100 9.03 -14.20 19.62
CA SER A 100 9.71 -14.95 20.69
C SER A 100 9.95 -14.01 21.89
N ALA A 101 8.88 -13.42 22.43
CA ALA A 101 8.88 -12.92 23.79
C ALA A 101 8.98 -14.17 24.67
N LYS A 102 10.21 -14.62 24.91
CA LYS A 102 10.49 -15.61 25.93
C LYS A 102 10.05 -14.97 27.25
N GLN A 103 8.90 -15.39 27.80
CA GLN A 103 8.66 -15.14 29.22
C GLN A 103 9.67 -16.00 29.96
N ILE A 104 10.61 -15.36 30.64
CA ILE A 104 11.53 -16.04 31.54
C ILE A 104 10.78 -16.19 32.87
N LYS A 105 10.38 -17.41 33.22
CA LYS A 105 9.97 -17.70 34.60
C LYS A 105 11.21 -17.78 35.47
N ASN A 106 11.06 -17.37 36.73
CA ASN A 106 12.11 -17.38 37.76
C ASN A 106 13.31 -16.48 37.43
N LEU A 107 13.05 -15.23 37.06
CA LEU A 107 14.07 -14.18 36.94
C LEU A 107 14.84 -14.09 38.28
N GLY A 108 16.07 -14.62 38.32
CA GLY A 108 16.90 -14.72 39.54
C GLY A 108 17.17 -16.13 40.08
N SER A 109 16.69 -17.21 39.43
CA SER A 109 17.03 -18.60 39.81
C SER A 109 18.19 -19.19 39.00
N LYS A 110 18.81 -20.28 39.49
CA LYS A 110 19.96 -20.95 38.85
C LYS A 110 19.65 -21.57 37.46
N LEU A 111 18.39 -21.81 37.12
CA LEU A 111 17.94 -22.20 35.77
C LEU A 111 16.65 -21.43 35.40
N PRO A 112 16.76 -20.33 34.65
CA PRO A 112 15.60 -19.65 34.09
C PRO A 112 14.98 -20.50 32.96
N GLU A 113 13.69 -20.81 33.06
CA GLU A 113 12.93 -21.48 31.99
C GLU A 113 12.30 -20.44 31.07
N ALA A 114 12.57 -20.56 29.76
CA ALA A 114 11.91 -19.79 28.73
C ALA A 114 10.62 -20.49 28.32
N ILE A 115 9.48 -19.87 28.59
CA ILE A 115 8.19 -20.32 28.06
C ILE A 115 7.90 -19.48 26.83
N SER A 116 7.73 -20.13 25.67
CA SER A 116 7.13 -19.52 24.49
C SER A 116 5.65 -19.33 24.75
N VAL A 117 5.22 -18.09 24.91
CA VAL A 117 3.79 -17.77 24.89
C VAL A 117 3.45 -17.44 23.44
N ASP A 118 2.93 -18.44 22.73
CA ASP A 118 2.48 -18.31 21.34
C ASP A 118 1.13 -17.58 21.28
N THR A 119 1.09 -16.32 21.74
CA THR A 119 -0.03 -15.43 21.40
C THR A 119 0.41 -14.58 20.22
N PRO A 120 -0.14 -14.79 19.02
CA PRO A 120 0.19 -13.95 17.87
C PRO A 120 -0.15 -12.49 18.23
N LEU A 121 0.83 -11.57 18.17
CA LEU A 121 0.49 -10.15 18.15
C LEU A 121 -0.27 -9.90 16.85
N LEU A 122 -1.59 -9.76 16.98
CA LEU A 122 -2.46 -9.36 15.89
C LEU A 122 -2.18 -7.89 15.59
N TYR A 123 -1.27 -7.64 14.66
CA TYR A 123 -1.03 -6.30 14.16
C TYR A 123 -2.18 -5.90 13.22
N PRO A 124 -2.89 -4.79 13.51
CA PRO A 124 -4.06 -4.44 12.72
C PRO A 124 -3.66 -4.00 11.32
N VAL A 125 -4.19 -4.68 10.31
CA VAL A 125 -4.19 -4.25 8.90
C VAL A 125 -5.43 -3.37 8.69
N LYS A 126 -5.23 -2.07 8.46
CA LYS A 126 -6.30 -1.10 8.22
C LYS A 126 -6.31 -0.72 6.74
N LEU A 127 -7.50 -0.71 6.12
CA LEU A 127 -7.67 -0.30 4.73
C LEU A 127 -8.22 1.14 4.67
N LYS A 128 -7.89 1.87 3.60
CA LYS A 128 -8.32 3.25 3.31
C LYS A 128 -8.21 4.16 4.53
N GLN A 129 -7.05 4.14 5.18
CA GLN A 129 -6.79 4.97 6.35
C GLN A 129 -6.71 6.44 5.95
N LYS A 130 -7.58 7.26 6.55
CA LYS A 130 -7.65 8.70 6.30
C LYS A 130 -6.74 9.48 7.26
N PHE A 131 -6.08 10.50 6.73
CA PHE A 131 -5.29 11.48 7.47
C PHE A 131 -5.76 12.90 7.10
N GLU A 132 -5.99 13.72 8.13
CA GLU A 132 -6.53 15.07 7.97
C GLU A 132 -5.44 16.14 8.17
N PHE A 133 -5.55 17.23 7.42
CA PHE A 133 -4.74 18.42 7.64
C PHE A 133 -5.45 19.35 8.63
N ASP A 134 -5.69 18.91 9.87
CA ASP A 134 -6.64 19.55 10.82
C ASP A 134 -6.60 21.09 10.88
N ALA A 135 -5.41 21.70 10.93
CA ALA A 135 -5.23 23.15 10.97
C ALA A 135 -5.52 23.90 9.64
N HIS A 136 -5.79 23.18 8.55
CA HIS A 136 -5.86 23.71 7.18
C HIS A 136 -7.04 23.18 6.38
N LYS A 137 -8.12 22.70 7.03
CA LYS A 137 -9.32 22.17 6.34
C LYS A 137 -9.95 23.15 5.33
N ALA A 138 -9.79 24.46 5.54
CA ALA A 138 -10.25 25.46 4.57
C ALA A 138 -9.52 25.38 3.22
N ILE A 139 -8.27 24.93 3.22
CA ILE A 139 -7.40 24.87 2.03
C ILE A 139 -7.26 23.41 1.53
N PHE A 140 -7.31 22.46 2.46
CA PHE A 140 -7.25 21.02 2.24
C PHE A 140 -8.49 20.36 2.84
N PRO A 141 -9.67 20.52 2.21
CA PRO A 141 -10.94 20.06 2.77
C PRO A 141 -11.11 18.54 2.73
N HIS A 142 -10.29 17.85 1.94
CA HIS A 142 -10.37 16.40 1.77
C HIS A 142 -9.19 15.71 2.47
N PRO A 143 -9.46 14.64 3.23
CA PRO A 143 -8.40 13.85 3.82
C PRO A 143 -7.58 13.13 2.74
N VAL A 144 -6.30 12.96 3.02
CA VAL A 144 -5.43 12.05 2.27
C VAL A 144 -5.75 10.63 2.71
N THR A 145 -5.88 9.69 1.78
CA THR A 145 -6.31 8.32 2.05
C THR A 145 -5.21 7.36 1.67
N ILE A 146 -4.53 6.79 2.67
CA ILE A 146 -3.56 5.73 2.46
C ILE A 146 -4.29 4.41 2.28
N ASP A 147 -3.94 3.65 1.24
CA ASP A 147 -4.64 2.40 0.91
C ASP A 147 -4.58 1.38 2.04
N VAL A 148 -3.39 1.17 2.62
CA VAL A 148 -3.19 0.24 3.74
C VAL A 148 -2.29 0.83 4.80
N LEU A 149 -2.66 0.66 6.07
CA LEU A 149 -1.81 0.95 7.21
C LEU A 149 -1.65 -0.33 8.06
N ILE A 150 -0.41 -0.78 8.24
CA ILE A 150 -0.06 -1.90 9.13
C ILE A 150 0.73 -1.39 10.32
N ASN A 151 0.29 -1.71 11.54
CA ASN A 151 0.92 -1.27 12.79
C ASN A 151 1.67 -2.44 13.43
N ALA A 152 2.95 -2.63 13.09
CA ALA A 152 3.77 -3.77 13.54
C ALA A 152 5.10 -3.33 14.18
N GLY A 153 5.00 -2.53 15.24
CA GLY A 153 6.14 -1.86 15.88
C GLY A 153 6.61 -0.60 15.15
N PHE A 154 6.40 -0.56 13.83
CA PHE A 154 6.41 0.63 12.98
C PHE A 154 5.06 0.78 12.29
N ASP A 155 4.81 1.96 11.75
CA ASP A 155 3.66 2.22 10.91
C ASP A 155 4.05 2.11 9.43
N PHE A 156 3.55 1.07 8.76
CA PHE A 156 3.76 0.87 7.33
C PHE A 156 2.56 1.44 6.58
N ALA A 157 2.72 2.61 5.99
CA ALA A 157 1.77 3.22 5.07
C ALA A 157 2.05 2.67 3.67
N ILE A 158 1.09 2.00 3.07
CA ILE A 158 1.25 1.33 1.77
C ILE A 158 0.30 1.97 0.77
N GLU A 159 0.85 2.44 -0.34
CA GLU A 159 0.12 2.88 -1.53
C GLU A 159 0.15 1.76 -2.56
N THR A 160 -1.00 1.42 -3.12
CA THR A 160 -1.16 0.29 -4.05
C THR A 160 -1.47 0.76 -5.45
N GLN A 161 -0.79 0.20 -6.46
CA GLN A 161 -0.98 0.57 -7.87
C GLN A 161 -1.00 -0.68 -8.74
N PHE A 162 -2.01 -0.83 -9.60
CA PHE A 162 -2.12 -1.99 -10.48
C PHE A 162 -1.95 -1.60 -11.94
N THR A 163 -2.80 -0.71 -12.45
CA THR A 163 -2.81 -0.36 -13.88
C THR A 163 -2.55 1.11 -14.15
N GLU A 164 -2.75 1.96 -13.15
CA GLU A 164 -2.64 3.40 -13.21
C GLU A 164 -1.27 3.85 -13.76
N PRO A 165 -0.13 3.24 -13.37
CA PRO A 165 1.18 3.61 -13.92
C PRO A 165 1.30 3.48 -15.44
N TYR A 166 0.35 2.79 -16.09
CA TYR A 166 0.41 2.46 -17.51
C TYR A 166 -0.81 2.98 -18.30
N ARG A 167 -1.70 3.78 -17.69
CA ARG A 167 -2.88 4.33 -18.36
C ARG A 167 -2.68 5.79 -18.74
N ASP A 168 -2.43 6.63 -17.74
CA ASP A 168 -2.53 8.07 -17.86
C ASP A 168 -1.25 8.76 -17.40
N ILE A 169 -1.05 9.99 -17.86
CA ILE A 169 0.00 10.87 -17.34
C ILE A 169 -0.53 11.52 -16.06
N TYR A 170 0.24 11.42 -14.98
CA TYR A 170 -0.14 12.02 -13.71
C TYR A 170 -0.05 13.56 -13.75
N LYS A 171 -0.99 14.21 -13.07
CA LYS A 171 -0.96 15.65 -12.87
C LYS A 171 0.17 16.05 -11.91
N GLY A 172 0.63 17.29 -12.03
CA GLY A 172 1.57 17.87 -11.09
C GLY A 172 0.98 18.18 -9.72
N LEU A 173 1.84 18.56 -8.79
CA LEU A 173 1.42 18.96 -7.45
C LEU A 173 0.76 20.35 -7.51
N GLU A 174 -0.40 20.51 -6.89
CA GLU A 174 -1.10 21.81 -6.84
C GLU A 174 -0.26 22.87 -6.09
N SER A 175 -0.15 24.09 -6.63
CA SER A 175 0.70 25.16 -6.09
C SER A 175 0.45 25.48 -4.62
N LYS A 176 -0.80 25.34 -4.16
CA LYS A 176 -1.16 25.54 -2.74
C LYS A 176 -0.30 24.71 -1.78
N TYR A 177 0.16 23.50 -2.16
CA TYR A 177 1.05 22.71 -1.30
C TYR A 177 2.45 23.34 -1.18
N ILE A 178 2.95 23.99 -2.24
CA ILE A 178 4.26 24.68 -2.25
C ILE A 178 4.23 25.94 -1.38
N GLU A 179 3.12 26.68 -1.45
CA GLU A 179 2.91 27.94 -0.74
C GLU A 179 2.85 27.77 0.79
N HIS A 180 2.47 26.58 1.28
CA HIS A 180 2.47 26.28 2.71
C HIS A 180 3.82 25.81 3.22
N GLU A 181 4.65 26.76 3.64
CA GLU A 181 6.03 26.50 4.09
C GLU A 181 6.14 25.48 5.22
N SER A 182 5.16 25.42 6.12
CA SER A 182 5.16 24.50 7.26
C SER A 182 5.21 23.02 6.85
N PHE A 183 4.72 22.67 5.66
CA PHE A 183 4.76 21.30 5.13
C PHE A 183 6.16 20.81 4.81
N TRP A 184 7.09 21.73 4.57
CA TRP A 184 8.42 21.42 4.05
C TRP A 184 9.50 21.41 5.13
N LYS A 185 9.10 21.49 6.41
CA LYS A 185 10.02 21.38 7.54
C LYS A 185 10.75 20.04 7.47
N LYS A 186 12.09 20.09 7.34
CA LYS A 186 12.98 18.92 7.17
C LYS A 186 12.73 18.11 5.87
N LEU A 187 12.07 18.71 4.87
CA LEU A 187 11.85 18.12 3.55
C LEU A 187 12.39 19.01 2.40
N PRO A 188 13.64 19.50 2.45
CA PRO A 188 14.14 20.43 1.44
C PRO A 188 14.21 19.83 0.03
N ASN A 189 14.64 18.57 -0.12
CA ASN A 189 14.82 17.95 -1.44
C ASN A 189 13.46 17.61 -2.07
N LEU A 190 12.51 17.12 -1.27
CA LEU A 190 11.14 16.90 -1.72
C LEU A 190 10.43 18.22 -2.03
N ARG A 191 10.76 19.33 -1.35
CA ARG A 191 10.25 20.67 -1.72
C ARG A 191 10.78 21.11 -3.08
N GLU A 192 12.05 20.86 -3.38
CA GLU A 192 12.63 21.17 -4.69
C GLU A 192 11.94 20.37 -5.79
N LEU A 193 11.85 19.05 -5.63
CA LEU A 193 11.10 18.18 -6.55
C LEU A 193 9.65 18.65 -6.71
N ALA A 194 8.98 19.00 -5.62
CA ALA A 194 7.61 19.47 -5.63
C ALA A 194 7.44 20.75 -6.48
N LYS A 195 8.41 21.67 -6.43
CA LYS A 195 8.41 22.89 -7.28
C LYS A 195 8.58 22.55 -8.75
N GLU A 196 9.42 21.56 -9.08
CA GLU A 196 9.70 21.16 -10.46
C GLU A 196 8.49 20.49 -11.13
N ILE A 197 7.70 19.74 -10.36
CA ILE A 197 6.49 19.06 -10.86
C ILE A 197 5.21 19.87 -10.66
N SER A 198 5.28 21.15 -10.26
CA SER A 198 4.12 22.00 -9.99
C SER A 198 3.96 23.10 -11.05
N PRO A 199 2.73 23.38 -11.55
CA PRO A 199 1.49 22.61 -11.37
C PRO A 199 1.39 21.41 -12.32
N HIS A 200 2.36 21.26 -13.22
CA HIS A 200 2.38 20.24 -14.26
C HIS A 200 3.61 19.35 -14.12
N ASN A 201 3.39 18.04 -14.17
CA ASN A 201 4.44 17.04 -14.10
C ASN A 201 4.82 16.60 -15.52
N TYR A 202 6.03 16.94 -15.94
CA TYR A 202 6.58 16.55 -17.24
C TYR A 202 7.65 15.46 -17.14
N TRP A 203 8.01 15.04 -15.93
CA TRP A 203 9.19 14.21 -15.68
C TRP A 203 8.81 12.79 -15.27
N PHE A 204 7.81 12.64 -14.40
CA PHE A 204 7.34 11.35 -13.93
C PHE A 204 6.06 10.98 -14.66
N ARG A 205 6.19 10.16 -15.70
CA ARG A 205 5.06 9.76 -16.54
C ARG A 205 4.29 8.59 -15.93
N HIS A 206 5.00 7.69 -15.26
CA HIS A 206 4.49 6.42 -14.73
C HIS A 206 4.29 6.43 -13.22
N LEU A 207 4.95 7.33 -12.49
CA LEU A 207 4.84 7.46 -11.04
C LEU A 207 4.05 8.70 -10.63
N ASP A 208 3.02 8.53 -9.81
CA ASP A 208 2.28 9.64 -9.20
C ASP A 208 3.07 10.28 -8.05
N VAL A 209 4.13 11.00 -8.39
CA VAL A 209 4.99 11.68 -7.40
C VAL A 209 4.20 12.72 -6.61
N ALA A 210 3.23 13.40 -7.23
CA ALA A 210 2.40 14.37 -6.53
C ALA A 210 1.59 13.71 -5.41
N ARG A 211 1.05 12.51 -5.64
CA ARG A 211 0.38 11.70 -4.62
C ARG A 211 1.34 11.31 -3.49
N LEU A 212 2.49 10.73 -3.82
CA LEU A 212 3.47 10.30 -2.80
C LEU A 212 3.96 11.47 -1.92
N ILE A 213 4.16 12.65 -2.50
CA ILE A 213 4.52 13.86 -1.73
C ILE A 213 3.38 14.25 -0.77
N LYS A 214 2.11 14.23 -1.21
CA LYS A 214 0.96 14.50 -0.33
C LYS A 214 0.89 13.52 0.84
N ASP A 215 1.13 12.24 0.56
CA ASP A 215 1.17 11.19 1.58
C ASP A 215 2.31 11.43 2.59
N ILE A 216 3.51 11.78 2.12
CA ILE A 216 4.65 12.10 3.01
C ILE A 216 4.34 13.30 3.90
N ILE A 217 3.78 14.40 3.35
CA ILE A 217 3.47 15.60 4.12
C ILE A 217 2.47 15.28 5.24
N VAL A 218 1.37 14.60 4.91
CA VAL A 218 0.33 14.30 5.91
C VAL A 218 0.84 13.32 6.97
N LEU A 219 1.63 12.32 6.57
CA LEU A 219 2.21 11.33 7.47
C LEU A 219 3.27 11.98 8.36
N ARG A 220 4.14 12.85 7.84
CA ARG A 220 5.09 13.59 8.70
C ARG A 220 4.34 14.36 9.78
N LYS A 221 3.32 15.14 9.41
CA LYS A 221 2.51 15.90 10.36
C LYS A 221 1.85 15.02 11.43
N ALA A 222 1.24 13.91 11.02
CA ALA A 222 0.58 12.98 11.96
C ALA A 222 1.55 12.30 12.94
N TYR A 223 2.85 12.35 12.66
CA TYR A 223 3.91 11.68 13.42
C TYR A 223 4.94 12.68 13.99
N GLU A 224 4.70 13.99 13.88
CA GLU A 224 5.56 15.03 14.45
C GLU A 224 5.56 14.95 15.98
N GLU A 225 4.36 14.88 16.57
CA GLU A 225 4.20 14.85 18.02
C GLU A 225 4.45 13.45 18.59
N PRO A 226 5.34 13.31 19.57
CA PRO A 226 5.62 12.02 20.16
C PRO A 226 4.46 11.58 21.05
N ILE A 227 4.21 10.27 21.10
CA ILE A 227 3.15 9.71 21.94
C ILE A 227 3.66 9.60 23.37
N ARG A 228 2.89 10.14 24.32
CA ARG A 228 3.10 9.89 25.75
C ARG A 228 2.47 8.56 26.12
N VAL A 229 3.30 7.61 26.54
CA VAL A 229 2.85 6.32 27.04
C VAL A 229 2.93 6.36 28.57
N VAL A 230 1.79 6.13 29.22
CA VAL A 230 1.68 6.03 30.67
C VAL A 230 1.18 4.62 31.00
N THR A 231 1.99 3.89 31.75
CA THR A 231 1.64 2.60 32.35
C THR A 231 1.63 2.74 33.87
N GLN A 232 1.16 1.72 34.58
CA GLN A 232 1.16 1.72 36.06
C GLN A 232 2.56 1.90 36.65
N THR A 233 3.62 1.52 35.93
CA THR A 233 5.01 1.50 36.42
C THR A 233 5.95 2.45 35.69
N MET A 234 5.59 2.96 34.50
CA MET A 234 6.47 3.81 33.69
C MET A 234 5.73 4.91 32.94
N LYS A 235 6.36 6.08 32.85
CA LYS A 235 6.02 7.17 31.93
C LYS A 235 7.17 7.37 30.96
N TYR A 236 6.91 7.22 29.67
CA TYR A 236 7.91 7.45 28.63
C TYR A 236 7.27 8.02 27.37
N THR A 237 8.10 8.51 26.46
CA THR A 237 7.69 9.17 25.23
C THR A 237 8.25 8.41 24.05
N VAL A 238 7.40 8.09 23.07
CA VAL A 238 7.77 7.35 21.88
C VAL A 238 7.59 8.24 20.67
N GLN A 239 8.69 8.52 19.96
CA GLN A 239 8.60 9.07 18.62
C GLN A 239 8.16 7.94 17.68
N ARG A 240 7.00 8.10 17.04
CA ARG A 240 6.59 7.16 15.99
C ARG A 240 7.32 7.47 14.70
N ARG A 241 7.64 6.43 13.94
CA ARG A 241 8.20 6.51 12.59
C ARG A 241 7.30 5.73 11.66
N PHE A 242 7.19 6.22 10.42
CA PHE A 242 6.48 5.54 9.36
C PHE A 242 7.44 5.10 8.27
N PHE A 243 7.07 4.04 7.58
CA PHE A 243 7.62 3.66 6.29
C PHE A 243 6.55 3.93 5.24
N LEU A 244 6.91 4.55 4.12
CA LEU A 244 6.03 4.65 2.96
C LEU A 244 6.42 3.55 1.98
N VAL A 245 5.49 2.64 1.68
CA VAL A 245 5.71 1.48 0.83
C VAL A 245 4.89 1.64 -0.44
N TYR A 246 5.55 1.68 -1.58
CA TYR A 246 4.91 1.70 -2.88
C TYR A 246 4.81 0.27 -3.43
N LEU A 247 3.61 -0.31 -3.37
CA LEU A 247 3.31 -1.64 -3.91
C LEU A 247 2.72 -1.51 -5.31
N TRP A 248 3.42 -2.03 -6.31
CA TRP A 248 3.03 -1.84 -7.70
C TRP A 248 3.08 -3.13 -8.52
N TYR A 249 2.34 -3.18 -9.62
CA TYR A 249 2.36 -4.34 -10.51
C TYR A 249 3.37 -4.14 -11.65
N ASP A 250 4.36 -5.01 -11.74
CA ASP A 250 5.38 -4.92 -12.78
C ASP A 250 4.90 -5.42 -14.14
N THR A 251 5.37 -4.79 -15.21
CA THR A 251 5.05 -5.19 -16.58
C THR A 251 6.31 -5.38 -17.39
N LEU A 252 6.32 -6.40 -18.27
CA LEU A 252 7.47 -6.64 -19.12
C LEU A 252 7.58 -5.57 -20.20
N GLY A 253 8.78 -5.05 -20.42
CA GLY A 253 9.10 -4.14 -21.51
C GLY A 253 9.39 -2.71 -21.05
N ARG A 254 9.26 -1.76 -21.98
CA ARG A 254 9.68 -0.36 -21.78
C ARG A 254 8.92 0.34 -20.66
N ASP A 255 7.61 0.13 -20.57
CA ASP A 255 6.78 0.84 -19.59
C ASP A 255 7.12 0.43 -18.15
N GLY A 256 7.30 -0.87 -17.88
CA GLY A 256 7.73 -1.34 -16.55
C GLY A 256 9.15 -0.89 -16.20
N ALA A 257 10.08 -0.89 -17.17
CA ALA A 257 11.43 -0.36 -16.95
C ALA A 257 11.43 1.15 -16.67
N ALA A 258 10.64 1.93 -17.40
CA ALA A 258 10.50 3.37 -17.19
C ALA A 258 9.88 3.66 -15.81
N HIS A 259 8.80 2.96 -15.45
CA HIS A 259 8.19 3.08 -14.14
C HIS A 259 9.16 2.75 -13.00
N ARG A 260 9.93 1.66 -13.11
CA ARG A 260 10.96 1.32 -12.11
C ARG A 260 12.01 2.42 -11.96
N ASN A 261 12.51 2.96 -13.06
CA ASN A 261 13.51 4.04 -13.02
C ASN A 261 12.95 5.29 -12.31
N GLU A 262 11.71 5.67 -12.58
CA GLU A 262 11.03 6.78 -11.91
C GLU A 262 10.88 6.54 -10.40
N ILE A 263 10.53 5.32 -9.98
CA ILE A 263 10.46 4.94 -8.56
C ILE A 263 11.84 5.05 -7.89
N GLU A 264 12.89 4.55 -8.54
CA GLU A 264 14.25 4.60 -8.02
C GLU A 264 14.79 6.02 -7.91
N GLU A 265 14.43 6.90 -8.85
CA GLU A 265 14.76 8.32 -8.80
C GLU A 265 14.05 9.02 -7.64
N PHE A 266 12.74 8.80 -7.49
CA PHE A 266 11.98 9.33 -6.35
C PHE A 266 12.54 8.84 -5.02
N ALA A 267 12.89 7.55 -4.92
CA ALA A 267 13.47 6.95 -3.72
C ALA A 267 14.77 7.66 -3.29
N LYS A 268 15.67 7.94 -4.24
CA LYS A 268 16.92 8.68 -3.98
C LYS A 268 16.66 10.10 -3.47
N ILE A 269 15.61 10.77 -3.95
CA ILE A 269 15.24 12.11 -3.49
C ILE A 269 14.65 12.04 -2.08
N ALA A 270 13.74 11.10 -1.82
CA ALA A 270 13.10 10.91 -0.52
C ALA A 270 14.12 10.52 0.57
N GLU A 271 15.14 9.72 0.23
CA GLU A 271 16.22 9.32 1.14
C GLU A 271 17.02 10.53 1.66
N LYS A 272 17.28 11.55 0.81
CA LYS A 272 17.99 12.77 1.22
C LYS A 272 17.24 13.56 2.30
N ASP A 273 15.93 13.38 2.41
CA ASP A 273 15.07 13.97 3.46
C ASP A 273 14.76 12.98 4.60
N PHE A 274 15.54 11.89 4.70
CA PHE A 274 15.40 10.84 5.70
C PHE A 274 13.98 10.25 5.76
N ILE A 275 13.36 10.05 4.59
CA ILE A 275 12.10 9.33 4.45
C ILE A 275 12.39 7.87 4.21
N ASP A 276 11.83 7.01 5.06
CA ASP A 276 11.90 5.56 4.91
C ASP A 276 10.95 5.09 3.79
N PHE A 277 11.26 5.45 2.54
CA PHE A 277 10.53 5.03 1.35
C PHE A 277 11.03 3.66 0.86
N ARG A 278 10.10 2.75 0.57
CA ARG A 278 10.37 1.42 0.00
C ARG A 278 9.43 1.17 -1.16
N HIS A 279 9.84 0.34 -2.10
CA HIS A 279 8.96 -0.17 -3.13
C HIS A 279 9.13 -1.68 -3.27
N ILE A 280 8.06 -2.35 -3.68
CA ILE A 280 8.05 -3.78 -3.96
C ILE A 280 6.94 -4.08 -4.96
N THR A 281 7.11 -5.15 -5.75
CA THR A 281 6.09 -5.55 -6.72
C THR A 281 5.08 -6.52 -6.13
N TYR A 282 3.84 -6.52 -6.64
CA TYR A 282 2.87 -7.59 -6.35
C TYR A 282 3.46 -8.97 -6.63
N GLN A 283 4.20 -9.10 -7.73
CA GLN A 283 4.82 -10.35 -8.13
C GLN A 283 5.82 -10.86 -7.11
N GLU A 284 6.70 -10.00 -6.59
CA GLU A 284 7.65 -10.37 -5.54
C GLU A 284 6.95 -10.80 -4.26
N VAL A 285 5.91 -10.07 -3.83
CA VAL A 285 5.15 -10.38 -2.61
C VAL A 285 4.45 -11.74 -2.76
N ILE A 286 3.75 -11.95 -3.88
CA ILE A 286 2.97 -13.18 -4.12
C ILE A 286 3.87 -14.39 -4.27
N ALA A 287 4.98 -14.27 -5.01
CA ALA A 287 5.95 -15.35 -5.14
C ALA A 287 6.55 -15.72 -3.78
N LYS A 288 6.86 -14.73 -2.93
CA LYS A 288 7.40 -14.97 -1.60
C LYS A 288 6.38 -15.64 -0.67
N LEU A 289 5.12 -15.21 -0.69
CA LEU A 289 4.05 -15.88 0.06
C LEU A 289 3.85 -17.33 -0.40
N ALA A 290 3.83 -17.57 -1.71
CA ALA A 290 3.64 -18.91 -2.27
C ALA A 290 4.83 -19.84 -2.04
N ASN A 291 6.05 -19.32 -1.92
CA ASN A 291 7.23 -20.15 -1.66
C ASN A 291 7.44 -20.44 -0.17
N ASP A 292 7.29 -19.41 0.67
CA ASP A 292 7.73 -19.50 2.07
C ASP A 292 6.56 -19.76 3.04
N PHE A 293 5.32 -19.48 2.62
CA PHE A 293 4.13 -19.47 3.48
C PHE A 293 2.90 -20.16 2.84
N TYR A 294 3.14 -21.14 1.96
CA TYR A 294 2.06 -21.88 1.28
C TYR A 294 1.22 -22.71 2.24
N GLU A 295 1.87 -23.48 3.12
CA GLU A 295 1.20 -24.37 4.06
C GLU A 295 0.28 -23.58 5.00
N GLY A 296 -1.00 -23.97 5.05
CA GLY A 296 -2.06 -23.29 5.77
C GLY A 296 -2.68 -22.08 5.05
N ASN A 297 -2.16 -21.69 3.88
CA ASN A 297 -2.66 -20.59 3.05
C ASN A 297 -2.90 -21.02 1.59
N GLU A 298 -3.06 -22.31 1.32
CA GLU A 298 -2.99 -22.91 -0.02
C GLU A 298 -3.98 -22.26 -0.99
N LYS A 299 -5.27 -22.22 -0.63
CA LYS A 299 -6.33 -21.62 -1.47
C LYS A 299 -6.06 -20.15 -1.79
N TYR A 300 -5.49 -19.43 -0.83
CA TYR A 300 -5.16 -18.02 -0.99
C TYR A 300 -3.96 -17.84 -1.92
N CYS A 301 -2.89 -18.59 -1.70
CA CYS A 301 -1.72 -18.59 -2.56
C CYS A 301 -2.06 -19.04 -3.99
N ASP A 302 -2.87 -20.08 -4.16
CA ASP A 302 -3.35 -20.56 -5.47
C ASP A 302 -4.15 -19.46 -6.19
N TYR A 303 -5.03 -18.77 -5.47
CA TYR A 303 -5.77 -17.63 -6.03
C TYR A 303 -4.83 -16.50 -6.46
N MET A 304 -3.94 -16.06 -5.56
CA MET A 304 -3.07 -14.92 -5.81
C MET A 304 -2.09 -15.20 -6.95
N THR A 305 -1.51 -16.40 -7.00
CA THR A 305 -0.62 -16.84 -8.07
C THR A 305 -1.40 -16.98 -9.39
N GLY A 306 -2.53 -17.71 -9.39
CA GLY A 306 -3.32 -17.93 -10.60
C GLY A 306 -3.89 -16.64 -11.20
N ARG A 307 -4.11 -15.61 -10.37
CA ARG A 307 -4.67 -14.34 -10.78
C ARG A 307 -3.63 -13.29 -11.18
N TYR A 308 -2.54 -13.15 -10.43
CA TYR A 308 -1.63 -12.01 -10.57
C TYR A 308 -0.23 -12.38 -11.09
N LEU A 309 0.15 -13.66 -11.13
CA LEU A 309 1.40 -14.12 -11.76
C LEU A 309 1.15 -14.60 -13.20
#